data_AF-A0A6P0VPU9-F1
#
_entry.id   AF-A0A6P0VPU9-F1
#
_cell.length_a   1.000
_cell.length_b   1.000
_cell.length_c   1.000
_cell.angle_alpha   90.00
_cell.angle_beta   90.00
_cell.angle_gamma   90.00
#
_symmetry.space_group_name_H-M   'P 1'
#
loop_
_entity.id
_entity.type
_entity.pdbx_description
1 polymer ?
#
loop_
_entity_poly.entity_id
_entity_poly.type
_entity_poly.pdbx_seq_one_letter_code
_entity_poly.pdbx_strand_id
1 'polypeptide(L)'
;MFSFRYLDKTHGLDRCNKDEKAALVSTLYKLSQLSWKDLRNAPRHGVGYEKIDRNSFRVAIPKHITEDVNIIAFRFSGKKSMVGYRDKAIFHIVWLDRAFEVYDHE
;
A
#
# COMPACT_ATOMS: atom_id res chain seq x y z
N MET A 1 -5.54 9.30 7.41
CA MET A 1 -4.16 9.45 7.95
C MET A 1 -3.31 8.30 7.44
N PHE A 2 -2.06 8.54 7.08
CA PHE A 2 -1.12 7.50 6.62
C PHE A 2 -0.05 7.28 7.67
N SER A 3 0.34 6.02 7.92
CA SER A 3 1.33 5.66 8.92
C SER A 3 2.38 4.72 8.36
N PHE A 4 3.66 5.05 8.61
CA PHE A 4 4.82 4.21 8.30
C PHE A 4 5.32 3.40 9.50
N ARG A 5 4.55 3.35 10.61
CA ARG A 5 4.97 2.71 11.86
C ARG A 5 5.43 1.25 11.69
N TYR A 6 4.81 0.53 10.75
CA TYR A 6 5.08 -0.89 10.50
C TYR A 6 5.74 -1.12 9.13
N LEU A 7 6.32 -0.08 8.53
CA LEU A 7 6.97 -0.21 7.24
C LEU A 7 8.15 -1.17 7.34
N ASP A 8 8.12 -2.21 6.50
CA ASP A 8 9.17 -3.21 6.42
C ASP A 8 10.51 -2.60 5.99
N LYS A 9 11.62 -3.14 6.50
CA LYS A 9 12.97 -2.62 6.16
C LYS A 9 13.46 -3.09 4.79
N THR A 10 13.01 -4.26 4.32
CA THR A 10 13.44 -4.85 3.06
C THR A 10 12.61 -4.34 1.88
N HIS A 11 11.34 -4.03 2.11
CA HIS A 11 10.41 -3.42 1.15
C HIS A 11 10.01 -2.01 1.62
N GLY A 12 10.97 -1.26 2.15
CA GLY A 12 10.76 0.05 2.78
C GLY A 12 11.29 1.23 1.99
N LEU A 13 11.19 2.41 2.59
CA LEU A 13 11.66 3.68 2.02
C LEU A 13 13.16 3.68 1.72
N ASP A 14 13.96 2.95 2.49
CA ASP A 14 15.42 2.87 2.29
C ASP A 14 15.80 2.19 0.98
N ARG A 15 14.88 1.43 0.39
CA ARG A 15 15.08 0.82 -0.92
C ARG A 15 14.60 1.72 -2.06
N CYS A 16 13.72 2.68 -1.80
CA CYS A 16 13.22 3.58 -2.83
C CYS A 16 14.31 4.52 -3.39
N ASN A 17 14.30 4.72 -4.70
CA ASN A 17 15.05 5.80 -5.33
C ASN A 17 14.38 7.18 -5.09
N LYS A 18 15.02 8.26 -5.54
CA LYS A 18 14.53 9.62 -5.32
C LYS A 18 13.15 9.87 -5.94
N ASP A 19 12.93 9.38 -7.17
CA ASP A 19 11.67 9.59 -7.89
C ASP A 19 10.52 8.80 -7.27
N GLU A 20 10.79 7.58 -6.80
CA GLU A 20 9.82 6.76 -6.07
C GLU A 20 9.39 7.40 -4.76
N LYS A 21 10.34 8.01 -4.02
CA LYS A 21 10.03 8.75 -2.79
C LYS A 21 9.15 9.97 -3.09
N ALA A 22 9.50 10.74 -4.12
CA ALA A 22 8.70 11.89 -4.55
C ALA A 22 7.28 11.48 -4.99
N ALA A 23 7.18 10.41 -5.77
CA ALA A 23 5.91 9.86 -6.24
C ALA A 23 5.05 9.33 -5.08
N LEU A 24 5.65 8.69 -4.07
CA LEU A 24 4.97 8.24 -2.86
C LEU A 24 4.34 9.42 -2.11
N VAL A 25 5.12 10.46 -1.78
CA VAL A 25 4.60 11.63 -1.05
C VAL A 25 3.51 12.35 -1.85
N SER A 26 3.71 12.49 -3.16
CA SER A 26 2.71 13.08 -4.06
C SER A 26 1.40 12.29 -4.07
N THR A 27 1.49 10.95 -4.06
CA THR A 27 0.34 10.06 -3.99
C THR A 27 -0.36 10.16 -2.65
N LEU A 28 0.38 10.13 -1.53
CA LEU A 28 -0.18 10.27 -0.19
C LEU A 28 -0.94 11.59 -0.02
N TYR A 29 -0.41 12.69 -0.58
CA TYR A 29 -1.09 13.98 -0.59
C TYR A 29 -2.42 13.92 -1.37
N LYS A 30 -2.45 13.31 -2.55
CA LYS A 30 -3.69 13.15 -3.33
C LYS A 30 -4.72 12.32 -2.58
N LEU A 31 -4.30 11.17 -2.06
CA LEU A 31 -5.19 10.25 -1.33
C LEU A 31 -5.68 10.86 -0.01
N SER A 32 -4.91 11.74 0.63
CA SER A 32 -5.34 12.41 1.87
C SER A 32 -6.48 13.39 1.68
N GLN A 33 -6.75 13.83 0.44
CA GLN A 33 -7.88 14.73 0.13
C GLN A 33 -9.20 13.98 -0.10
N LEU A 34 -9.18 12.64 -0.08
CA LEU A 34 -10.33 11.80 -0.45
C LEU A 34 -10.85 11.03 0.75
N SER A 35 -12.18 10.84 0.81
CA SER A 35 -12.76 9.94 1.80
C SER A 35 -12.52 8.49 1.40
N TRP A 36 -12.58 7.58 2.38
CA TRP A 36 -12.52 6.15 2.08
C TRP A 36 -13.65 5.64 1.17
N LYS A 37 -14.79 6.34 1.15
CA LYS A 37 -15.89 6.05 0.23
C LYS A 37 -15.48 6.39 -1.20
N ASP A 38 -14.84 7.55 -1.40
CA ASP A 38 -14.34 7.97 -2.71
C ASP A 38 -13.25 7.02 -3.21
N LEU A 39 -12.30 6.68 -2.34
CA LEU A 39 -11.22 5.72 -2.67
C LEU A 39 -11.74 4.34 -3.06
N ARG A 40 -12.80 3.86 -2.40
CA ARG A 40 -13.41 2.55 -2.73
C ARG A 40 -14.09 2.55 -4.10
N ASN A 41 -14.68 3.68 -4.49
CA ASN A 41 -15.44 3.79 -5.74
C ASN A 41 -14.57 4.23 -6.93
N ALA A 42 -13.31 4.63 -6.69
CA ALA A 42 -12.39 5.06 -7.72
C ALA A 42 -11.74 3.88 -8.46
N PRO A 43 -11.33 4.05 -9.73
CA PRO A 43 -10.59 3.02 -10.48
C PRO A 43 -9.23 2.69 -9.83
N ARG A 44 -8.87 1.40 -9.79
CA ARG A 44 -7.59 0.90 -9.22
C ARG A 44 -6.33 1.43 -9.91
N HIS A 45 -6.45 1.89 -11.16
CA HIS A 45 -5.35 2.48 -11.92
C HIS A 45 -5.16 3.99 -11.65
N GLY A 46 -6.06 4.60 -10.88
CA GLY A 46 -5.98 5.98 -10.41
C GLY A 46 -5.77 6.05 -8.90
N VAL A 47 -6.75 6.60 -8.19
CA VAL A 47 -6.71 6.76 -6.72
C VAL A 47 -7.39 5.61 -5.97
N GLY A 48 -7.97 4.64 -6.69
CA GLY A 48 -8.55 3.45 -6.08
C GLY A 48 -7.50 2.46 -5.57
N TYR A 49 -7.97 1.44 -4.85
CA TYR A 49 -7.15 0.34 -4.37
C TYR A 49 -7.75 -1.01 -4.77
N GLU A 50 -6.93 -2.05 -4.73
CA GLU A 50 -7.38 -3.43 -4.82
C GLU A 50 -7.17 -4.15 -3.48
N LYS A 51 -7.99 -5.18 -3.23
CA LYS A 51 -7.79 -6.10 -2.11
C LYS A 51 -6.88 -7.22 -2.57
N ILE A 52 -5.90 -7.57 -1.76
CA ILE A 52 -4.93 -8.62 -2.07
C ILE A 52 -5.35 -9.89 -1.34
N ASP A 53 -5.40 -11.01 -2.07
CA ASP A 53 -5.59 -12.33 -1.46
C ASP A 53 -4.42 -12.63 -0.53
N ARG A 54 -4.69 -13.09 0.69
CA ARG A 54 -3.65 -13.44 1.67
C ARG A 54 -2.77 -14.58 1.16
N ASN A 55 -3.31 -15.46 0.30
CA ASN A 55 -2.56 -16.57 -0.27
C ASN A 55 -1.61 -16.17 -1.40
N SER A 56 -1.72 -14.94 -1.94
CA SER A 56 -0.81 -14.47 -2.99
C SER A 56 0.46 -13.80 -2.45
N PHE A 57 0.56 -13.60 -1.14
CA PHE A 57 1.75 -12.98 -0.54
C PHE A 57 2.97 -13.91 -0.61
N ARG A 58 4.07 -13.35 -1.11
CA ARG A 58 5.38 -14.02 -1.18
C ARG A 58 6.28 -13.68 0.01
N VAL A 59 5.83 -12.76 0.85
CA VAL A 59 6.48 -12.34 2.10
C VAL A 59 5.61 -12.72 3.29
N ALA A 60 6.24 -12.91 4.46
CA ALA A 60 5.51 -13.20 5.68
C ALA A 60 4.63 -12.01 6.09
N ILE A 61 3.32 -12.24 6.20
CA ILE A 61 2.38 -11.24 6.74
C ILE A 61 2.67 -11.04 8.23
N PRO A 62 2.90 -9.80 8.71
CA PRO A 62 3.14 -9.54 10.12
C PRO A 62 2.01 -10.06 11.01
N LYS A 63 2.36 -10.71 12.13
CA LYS A 63 1.40 -11.34 13.06
C LYS A 63 0.32 -10.41 13.62
N HIS A 64 0.55 -9.09 13.60
CA HIS A 64 -0.43 -8.10 14.07
C HIS A 64 -1.55 -7.84 13.05
N ILE A 65 -1.42 -8.33 11.81
CA ILE A 65 -2.44 -8.26 10.77
C ILE A 65 -3.19 -9.58 10.77
N THR A 66 -4.28 -9.65 11.53
CA THR A 66 -5.10 -10.85 11.69
C THR A 66 -5.87 -11.20 10.41
N GLU A 67 -6.41 -12.43 10.35
CA GLU A 67 -7.07 -12.97 9.15
C GLU A 67 -8.34 -12.22 8.74
N ASP A 68 -9.02 -11.56 9.67
CA ASP A 68 -10.20 -10.73 9.42
C ASP A 68 -9.88 -9.36 8.80
N VAL A 69 -8.59 -8.98 8.76
CA VAL A 69 -8.14 -7.71 8.22
C VAL A 69 -7.83 -7.85 6.73
N ASN A 70 -8.52 -7.04 5.92
CA ASN A 70 -8.22 -6.91 4.50
C ASN A 70 -6.90 -6.15 4.30
N ILE A 71 -6.00 -6.72 3.50
CA ILE A 71 -4.79 -6.04 3.01
C ILE A 71 -5.12 -5.45 1.63
N ILE A 72 -4.74 -4.19 1.43
CA ILE A 72 -5.06 -3.43 0.21
C ILE A 72 -3.81 -2.77 -0.36
N ALA A 73 -3.83 -2.56 -1.68
CA ALA A 73 -2.73 -1.96 -2.43
C ALA A 73 -3.19 -0.69 -3.18
N PHE A 74 -2.43 0.39 -3.01
CA PHE A 74 -2.55 1.61 -3.82
C PHE A 74 -1.33 1.77 -4.70
N ARG A 75 -1.50 2.15 -5.97
CA ARG A 75 -0.36 2.52 -6.81
C ARG A 75 0.23 3.85 -6.36
N PHE A 76 1.56 3.94 -6.30
CA PHE A 76 2.25 5.19 -5.95
C PHE A 76 3.29 5.62 -6.98
N SER A 77 3.77 4.73 -7.85
CA SER A 77 4.75 5.05 -8.89
C SER A 77 4.59 4.09 -10.08
N GLY A 78 3.93 4.54 -11.15
CA GLY A 78 3.59 3.68 -12.29
C GLY A 78 2.71 2.51 -11.87
N LYS A 79 3.24 1.28 -11.96
CA LYS A 79 2.57 0.05 -11.48
C LYS A 79 2.96 -0.35 -10.05
N LYS A 80 3.95 0.32 -9.44
CA LYS A 80 4.47 -0.01 -8.10
C LYS A 80 3.44 0.39 -7.04
N SER A 81 3.24 -0.50 -6.07
CA SER A 81 2.17 -0.38 -5.09
C SER A 81 2.69 -0.20 -3.67
N MET A 82 1.99 0.61 -2.87
CA MET A 82 2.11 0.62 -1.42
C MET A 82 1.03 -0.27 -0.86
N VAL A 83 1.44 -1.24 -0.06
CA VAL A 83 0.60 -2.33 0.43
C VAL A 83 0.48 -2.20 1.95
N GLY A 84 -0.73 -2.37 2.45
CA GLY A 84 -1.00 -2.16 3.86
C GLY A 84 -2.43 -2.46 4.24
N TYR A 85 -2.80 -2.07 5.45
CA TYR A 85 -4.14 -2.30 5.97
C TYR A 85 -4.71 -1.05 6.61
N ARG A 86 -6.04 -1.02 6.70
CA ARG A 86 -6.77 0.09 7.31
C ARG A 86 -7.18 -0.28 8.73
N ASP A 87 -6.80 0.56 9.68
CA ASP A 87 -7.35 0.57 11.04
C ASP A 87 -8.06 1.90 11.29
N LYS A 88 -9.40 1.86 11.38
CA LYS A 88 -10.28 3.03 11.51
C LYS A 88 -10.02 4.11 10.46
N ALA A 89 -9.31 5.19 10.81
CA ALA A 89 -8.99 6.31 9.93
C ALA A 89 -7.54 6.28 9.41
N ILE A 90 -6.75 5.30 9.85
CA ILE A 90 -5.33 5.15 9.56
C ILE A 90 -5.15 4.07 8.50
N PHE A 91 -4.39 4.40 7.46
CA PHE A 91 -3.81 3.39 6.59
C PHE A 91 -2.37 3.14 7.02
N HIS A 92 -2.11 1.94 7.56
CA HIS A 92 -0.78 1.48 7.92
C HIS A 92 -0.12 0.90 6.68
N ILE A 93 0.91 1.58 6.17
CA ILE A 93 1.72 1.10 5.05
C ILE A 93 2.73 0.13 5.63
N VAL A 94 2.74 -1.09 5.09
CA VAL A 94 3.57 -2.20 5.56
C VAL A 94 4.67 -2.51 4.55
N TRP A 95 4.36 -2.45 3.25
CA TRP A 95 5.34 -2.68 2.19
C TRP A 95 5.22 -1.65 1.07
N LEU A 96 6.34 -1.34 0.43
CA LEU A 96 6.43 -0.69 -0.86
C LEU A 96 6.90 -1.75 -1.87
N ASP A 97 5.98 -2.21 -2.70
CA ASP A 97 6.21 -3.25 -3.68
C ASP A 97 6.73 -2.67 -4.99
N ARG A 98 8.04 -2.40 -4.99
CA ARG A 98 8.73 -1.70 -6.08
C ARG A 98 9.22 -2.65 -7.16
N ALA A 99 9.49 -3.89 -6.76
CA ALA A 99 10.09 -4.94 -7.57
C ALA A 99 9.10 -6.03 -7.97
N PHE A 100 7.83 -5.93 -7.56
CA PHE A 100 6.78 -6.93 -7.82
C PHE A 100 7.06 -8.26 -7.10
N GLU A 101 7.50 -8.15 -5.86
CA GLU A 101 8.02 -9.25 -5.04
C GLU A 101 7.20 -9.47 -3.75
N VAL A 102 6.27 -8.57 -3.41
CA VAL A 102 5.48 -8.69 -2.17
C VAL A 102 4.34 -9.69 -2.34
N TYR A 103 3.67 -9.72 -3.49
CA TYR A 103 2.55 -10.61 -3.79
C TYR A 103 2.50 -10.97 -5.29
N ASP A 104 1.66 -11.94 -5.66
CA ASP A 104 1.44 -12.28 -7.07
C ASP A 104 0.69 -11.17 -7.81
N HIS A 105 1.23 -10.73 -8.94
CA HIS A 105 0.59 -9.75 -9.82
C HIS A 105 -0.03 -10.44 -11.03
N GLU A 106 -1.29 -10.12 -11.29
CA GLU A 106 -2.01 -10.46 -12.53
C GLU A 106 -1.91 -9.33 -13.58
#